data_AF-X1FWY9-F1
#
_entry.id   AF-X1FWY9-F1
#
_cell.length_a   1.000
_cell.length_b   1.000
_cell.length_c   1.000
_cell.angle_alpha   90.00
_cell.angle_beta   90.00
_cell.angle_gamma   90.00
#
_symmetry.space_group_name_H-M   'P 1'
#
loop_
_entity.id
_entity.type
_entity.pdbx_description
1 polymer ?
#
loop_
_entity_poly.entity_id
_entity_poly.type
_entity_poly.pdbx_seq_one_letter_code
_entity_poly.pdbx_strand_id
1 'polypeptide(L)'
;MLEVNDFDAVRISLASPEQVRSWSYGEVTKPETINYRTLKPERDGLFCERIFGPTKDFECYCGKYKGIRYKGIICDKCGVEVARAKVRRERMGHIELACPVSHIWFAKGIPSRLGLLLDLSPRSLERVLYFSHYIITSINEEPRQEAIKQLEVELAIEMEQLKDLRRGTLLTENQYHELKQKYGQVFEAGMGAEAILQILKSVNLDEIRSSLLQEIQSTSVNAARRQASSYA
;
A
#
# COMPACT_ATOMS: atom_id res chain seq x y z
N MET A 1 -21.90 35.97 38.03
CA MET A 1 -21.50 35.29 36.79
C MET A 1 -21.95 36.23 35.70
N LEU A 2 -21.06 37.13 35.29
CA LEU A 2 -21.34 38.14 34.26
C LEU A 2 -21.04 37.47 32.92
N GLU A 3 -22.03 36.79 32.35
CA GLU A 3 -21.96 36.37 30.94
C GLU A 3 -22.51 37.53 30.12
N VAL A 4 -21.62 38.48 29.82
CA VAL A 4 -21.87 39.43 28.73
C VAL A 4 -21.57 38.65 27.46
N ASN A 5 -22.58 38.41 26.63
CA ASN A 5 -22.44 37.76 25.32
C ASN A 5 -21.74 38.71 24.34
N ASP A 6 -20.46 38.98 24.57
CA ASP A 6 -19.58 39.76 23.68
C ASP A 6 -18.99 38.86 22.58
N PHE A 7 -19.84 38.27 21.74
CA PHE A 7 -19.38 37.59 20.53
C PHE A 7 -20.30 37.84 19.34
N ASP A 8 -19.72 38.23 18.20
CA ASP A 8 -20.47 38.50 16.97
C ASP A 8 -20.77 37.22 16.16
N ALA A 9 -19.91 36.20 16.23
CA ALA A 9 -20.06 34.95 15.49
C ALA A 9 -19.36 33.75 16.15
N VAL A 10 -19.85 32.55 15.85
CA VAL A 10 -19.25 31.27 16.26
C VAL A 10 -18.77 30.52 15.02
N ARG A 11 -17.51 30.06 15.03
CA ARG A 11 -16.89 29.30 13.95
C ARG A 11 -16.59 27.87 14.40
N ILE A 12 -16.90 26.89 13.55
CA ILE A 12 -16.52 25.48 13.72
C ILE A 12 -15.53 25.08 12.62
N SER A 13 -14.48 24.34 12.99
CA SER A 13 -13.47 23.82 12.07
C SER A 13 -12.94 22.47 12.55
N LEU A 14 -12.24 21.76 11.67
CA LEU A 14 -11.49 20.57 12.07
C LEU A 14 -10.36 20.96 13.03
N ALA A 15 -10.20 20.18 14.09
CA ALA A 15 -9.10 20.36 15.04
C ALA A 15 -7.86 19.63 14.54
N SER A 16 -6.72 20.34 14.43
CA SER A 16 -5.45 19.70 14.16
C SER A 16 -4.91 18.97 15.40
N PRO A 17 -4.02 17.96 15.25
CA PRO A 17 -3.40 17.30 16.40
C PRO A 17 -2.69 18.29 17.34
N GLU A 18 -2.04 19.31 16.79
CA GLU A 18 -1.39 20.38 17.56
C GLU A 18 -2.38 21.20 18.38
N GLN A 19 -3.54 21.53 17.81
CA GLN A 19 -4.61 22.23 18.53
C GLN A 19 -5.14 21.39 19.69
N VAL A 20 -5.36 20.08 19.49
CA VAL A 20 -5.80 19.17 20.56
C VAL A 20 -4.79 19.13 21.71
N ARG A 21 -3.48 19.09 21.40
CA ARG A 21 -2.42 19.17 22.42
C ARG A 21 -2.44 20.51 23.16
N SER A 22 -2.69 21.62 22.46
CA SER A 22 -2.76 22.97 23.08
C SER A 22 -3.89 23.12 24.09
N TRP A 23 -4.99 22.40 23.90
CA TRP A 23 -6.13 22.39 24.83
C TRP A 23 -5.92 21.47 26.03
N SER A 24 -4.96 20.57 25.94
CA SER A 24 -4.77 19.52 26.93
C SER A 24 -3.90 19.97 28.09
N TYR A 25 -4.32 19.58 29.29
CA TYR A 25 -3.56 19.78 30.53
C TYR A 25 -2.64 18.59 30.86
N GLY A 26 -2.66 17.55 30.03
CA GLY A 26 -1.82 16.37 30.21
C GLY A 26 -2.34 15.13 29.47
N GLU A 27 -1.43 14.19 29.27
CA GLU A 27 -1.72 12.91 28.61
C GLU A 27 -2.28 11.89 29.60
N VAL A 28 -3.31 11.15 29.17
CA VAL A 28 -3.86 10.00 29.90
C VAL A 28 -3.20 8.73 29.36
N THR A 29 -2.32 8.13 30.15
CA THR A 29 -1.54 6.94 29.76
C THR A 29 -2.14 5.65 30.30
N LYS A 30 -2.86 5.75 31.42
CA LYS A 30 -3.35 4.61 32.19
C LYS A 30 -4.85 4.39 32.00
N PRO A 31 -5.30 3.12 31.85
CA PRO A 31 -6.73 2.83 31.73
C PRO A 31 -7.48 2.89 33.07
N GLU A 32 -6.76 2.91 34.20
CA GLU A 32 -7.37 2.91 35.52
C GLU A 32 -8.19 4.18 35.79
N THR A 33 -9.28 4.02 36.56
CA THR A 33 -10.22 5.09 36.87
C THR A 33 -10.02 5.59 38.31
N ILE A 34 -10.55 4.83 39.27
CA ILE A 34 -10.48 5.12 40.70
C ILE A 34 -10.08 3.86 41.46
N ASN A 35 -9.42 4.06 42.58
CA ASN A 35 -9.08 2.98 43.48
C ASN A 35 -10.31 2.54 44.27
N TYR A 36 -10.66 1.25 44.22
CA TYR A 36 -11.86 0.73 44.89
C TYR A 36 -11.83 0.84 46.43
N ARG A 37 -10.63 0.83 47.05
CA ARG A 37 -10.50 0.92 48.52
C ARG A 37 -10.58 2.34 49.01
N THR A 38 -9.85 3.24 48.36
CA THR A 38 -9.70 4.63 48.83
C THR A 38 -10.68 5.59 48.17
N LEU A 39 -11.39 5.15 47.12
CA LEU A 39 -12.24 5.96 46.26
C LEU A 39 -11.53 7.17 45.64
N LYS A 40 -10.19 7.17 45.65
CA LYS A 40 -9.37 8.22 45.06
C LYS A 40 -9.05 7.92 43.60
N PRO A 41 -8.98 8.93 42.72
CA PRO A 41 -8.54 8.75 41.35
C PRO A 41 -7.11 8.20 41.26
N GLU A 42 -6.86 7.33 40.29
CA GLU A 42 -5.51 6.86 40.02
C GLU A 42 -4.69 7.93 39.27
N ARG A 43 -3.36 7.90 39.47
CA ARG A 43 -2.45 8.82 38.76
C ARG A 43 -2.35 8.43 37.29
N ASP A 44 -2.39 9.44 36.41
CA ASP A 44 -2.35 9.33 34.95
C ASP A 44 -3.49 8.52 34.31
N GLY A 45 -4.51 8.18 35.12
CA GLY A 45 -5.73 7.52 34.68
C GLY A 45 -6.79 8.50 34.16
N LEU A 46 -7.96 7.94 33.79
CA LEU A 46 -9.08 8.70 33.20
C LEU A 46 -9.63 9.82 34.10
N PHE A 47 -9.45 9.71 35.42
CA PHE A 47 -9.91 10.72 36.38
C PHE A 47 -8.78 11.47 37.09
N CYS A 48 -7.54 11.38 36.59
CA CYS A 48 -6.36 11.92 37.25
C CYS A 48 -6.51 13.40 37.66
N GLU A 49 -6.29 13.69 38.94
CA GLU A 49 -6.40 15.05 39.46
C GLU A 49 -5.31 16.00 38.95
N ARG A 50 -4.17 15.47 38.51
CA ARG A 50 -3.07 16.27 37.94
C ARG A 50 -3.48 16.92 36.62
N ILE A 51 -4.24 16.19 35.80
CA ILE A 51 -4.67 16.63 34.47
C ILE A 51 -5.95 17.44 34.57
N PHE A 52 -6.99 16.85 35.16
CA PHE A 52 -8.32 17.44 35.17
C PHE A 52 -8.55 18.43 36.33
N GLY A 53 -7.69 18.43 37.36
CA GLY A 53 -7.84 19.24 38.56
C GLY A 53 -8.42 18.47 39.75
N PRO A 54 -8.54 19.11 40.92
CA PRO A 54 -8.83 18.43 42.19
C PRO A 54 -10.29 17.96 42.31
N THR A 55 -10.53 16.83 42.99
CA THR A 55 -11.89 16.31 43.24
C THR A 55 -12.64 17.15 44.28
N LYS A 56 -11.92 17.68 45.27
CA LYS A 56 -12.45 18.51 46.35
C LYS A 56 -11.94 19.94 46.20
N ASP A 57 -12.77 20.90 46.59
CA ASP A 57 -12.42 22.31 46.49
C ASP A 57 -11.19 22.63 47.35
N PHE A 58 -10.17 23.21 46.70
CA PHE A 58 -8.93 23.65 47.34
C PHE A 58 -8.19 22.55 48.12
N GLU A 59 -8.25 21.29 47.66
CA GLU A 59 -7.49 20.17 48.23
C GLU A 59 -6.71 19.44 47.13
N CYS A 60 -5.41 19.21 47.36
CA CYS A 60 -4.59 18.39 46.47
C CYS A 60 -4.72 16.88 46.81
N TYR A 61 -4.41 16.01 45.85
CA TYR A 61 -4.48 14.54 45.99
C TYR A 61 -3.85 13.96 47.28
N CYS A 62 -2.64 14.44 47.60
CA CYS A 62 -1.85 13.95 48.74
C CYS A 62 -2.27 14.58 50.07
N GLY A 63 -3.10 15.63 50.05
CA GLY A 63 -3.54 16.35 51.25
C GLY A 63 -2.49 17.26 51.89
N LYS A 64 -1.33 17.51 51.24
CA LYS A 64 -0.30 18.46 51.72
C LYS A 64 -0.85 19.90 51.80
N TYR A 65 -1.50 20.34 50.73
CA TYR A 65 -2.13 21.66 50.65
C TYR A 65 -3.64 21.49 50.74
N LYS A 66 -4.25 22.18 51.72
CA LYS A 66 -5.69 22.18 51.99
C LYS A 66 -6.20 23.58 52.34
N GLY A 67 -7.34 23.94 51.78
CA GLY A 67 -8.04 25.19 52.06
C GLY A 67 -7.65 26.32 51.11
N ILE A 68 -8.46 27.38 51.13
CA ILE A 68 -8.42 28.47 50.13
C ILE A 68 -7.11 29.27 50.11
N ARG A 69 -6.32 29.21 51.19
CA ARG A 69 -5.04 29.93 51.34
C ARG A 69 -4.00 29.54 50.29
N TYR A 70 -4.06 28.30 49.81
CA TYR A 70 -3.09 27.75 48.85
C TYR A 70 -3.61 27.77 47.40
N LYS A 71 -4.64 28.58 47.12
CA LYS A 71 -5.25 28.67 45.79
C LYS A 71 -4.20 28.99 44.71
N GLY A 72 -4.17 28.19 43.64
CA GLY A 72 -3.27 28.38 42.50
C GLY A 72 -1.87 27.79 42.66
N ILE A 73 -1.55 27.20 43.82
CA ILE A 73 -0.27 26.51 44.02
C ILE A 73 -0.36 25.11 43.43
N ILE A 74 0.67 24.73 42.66
CA ILE A 74 0.86 23.36 42.15
C ILE A 74 1.64 22.58 43.20
N CYS A 75 1.11 21.43 43.62
CA CYS A 75 1.72 20.66 44.70
C CYS A 75 2.97 19.87 44.26
N ASP A 76 4.13 20.11 44.89
CA ASP A 76 5.41 19.42 44.56
C ASP A 76 5.34 17.88 44.57
N LYS A 77 4.54 17.28 45.46
CA LYS A 77 4.45 15.81 45.62
C LYS A 77 3.49 15.11 44.65
N CYS A 78 2.47 15.80 44.15
CA CYS A 78 1.41 15.18 43.34
C CYS A 78 1.10 15.91 42.04
N GLY A 79 1.68 17.09 41.82
CA GLY A 79 1.46 17.92 40.63
C GLY A 79 0.04 18.46 40.50
N VAL A 80 -0.82 18.29 41.51
CA VAL A 80 -2.21 18.77 41.48
C VAL A 80 -2.24 20.24 41.87
N GLU A 81 -2.88 21.04 41.03
CA GLU A 81 -3.16 22.43 41.30
C GLU A 81 -4.33 22.59 42.27
N VAL A 82 -4.16 23.43 43.28
CA VAL A 82 -5.19 23.72 44.28
C VAL A 82 -6.19 24.73 43.69
N ALA A 83 -7.22 24.20 43.04
CA ALA A 83 -8.32 24.96 42.45
C ALA A 83 -9.69 24.50 42.98
N ARG A 84 -10.77 25.09 42.48
CA ARG A 84 -12.14 24.57 42.70
C ARG A 84 -12.34 23.32 41.85
N ALA A 85 -13.13 22.37 42.33
CA ALA A 85 -13.46 21.14 41.59
C ALA A 85 -14.21 21.42 40.28
N LYS A 86 -14.81 22.61 40.13
CA LYS A 86 -15.47 23.06 38.89
C LYS A 86 -14.54 22.98 37.67
N VAL A 87 -13.23 23.20 37.83
CA VAL A 87 -12.26 23.17 36.70
C VAL A 87 -12.23 21.81 35.99
N ARG A 88 -12.62 20.72 36.66
CA ARG A 88 -12.72 19.36 36.06
C ARG A 88 -13.75 19.27 34.93
N ARG A 89 -14.67 20.24 34.84
CA ARG A 89 -15.67 20.32 33.76
C ARG A 89 -15.17 21.11 32.55
N GLU A 90 -14.07 21.82 32.68
CA GLU A 90 -13.53 22.75 31.67
C GLU A 90 -12.18 22.25 31.10
N ARG A 91 -11.38 21.53 31.90
CA ARG A 91 -10.08 21.00 31.47
C ARG A 91 -10.23 19.76 30.60
N MET A 92 -9.51 19.75 29.48
CA MET A 92 -9.42 18.60 28.57
C MET A 92 -8.12 17.81 28.79
N GLY A 93 -8.20 16.50 28.55
CA GLY A 93 -7.06 15.59 28.43
C GLY A 93 -6.90 15.13 26.98
N HIS A 94 -5.74 14.57 26.65
CA HIS A 94 -5.53 13.91 25.36
C HIS A 94 -4.85 12.56 25.56
N ILE A 95 -4.85 11.75 24.50
CA ILE A 95 -4.13 10.48 24.41
C ILE A 95 -3.30 10.55 23.15
N GLU A 96 -1.99 10.33 23.27
CA GLU A 96 -1.12 10.23 22.10
C GLU A 96 -1.24 8.82 21.52
N LEU A 97 -1.74 8.72 20.29
CA LEU A 97 -1.94 7.44 19.63
C LEU A 97 -0.63 6.99 18.98
N ALA A 98 -0.27 5.72 19.19
CA ALA A 98 0.91 5.14 18.55
C ALA A 98 0.78 5.02 17.02
N CYS A 99 -0.46 5.00 16.51
CA CYS A 99 -0.77 4.89 15.08
C CYS A 99 -1.88 5.90 14.72
N PRO A 100 -1.81 6.56 13.55
CA PRO A 100 -2.89 7.44 13.10
C PRO A 100 -4.18 6.64 12.88
N VAL A 101 -5.30 7.25 13.28
CA VAL A 101 -6.64 6.66 13.15
C VAL A 101 -7.54 7.64 12.40
N SER A 102 -8.37 7.12 11.49
CA SER A 102 -9.37 7.91 10.79
C SER A 102 -10.59 8.19 11.69
N HIS A 103 -11.06 9.43 11.71
CA HIS A 103 -12.30 9.75 12.41
C HIS A 103 -13.53 9.17 11.69
N ILE A 104 -14.37 8.43 12.43
CA ILE A 104 -15.47 7.64 11.87
C ILE A 104 -16.49 8.48 11.07
N TRP A 105 -16.75 9.72 11.48
CA TRP A 105 -17.66 10.62 10.76
C TRP A 105 -17.25 10.89 9.30
N PHE A 106 -15.94 10.98 9.01
CA PHE A 106 -15.46 11.23 7.65
C PHE A 106 -15.28 9.94 6.84
N ALA A 107 -15.05 8.82 7.53
CA ALA A 107 -14.87 7.51 6.89
C ALA A 107 -16.22 6.84 6.54
N LYS A 108 -17.11 6.64 7.53
CA LYS A 108 -18.39 5.91 7.39
C LYS A 108 -19.62 6.79 7.19
N GLY A 109 -19.47 8.12 7.24
CA GLY A 109 -20.58 9.03 6.94
C GLY A 109 -21.15 8.76 5.54
N ILE A 110 -22.46 8.92 5.37
CA ILE A 110 -23.12 8.79 4.05
C ILE A 110 -23.45 10.21 3.58
N PRO A 111 -22.79 10.75 2.52
CA PRO A 111 -21.70 10.15 1.76
C PRO A 111 -20.33 10.28 2.45
N SER A 112 -19.42 9.35 2.16
CA SER A 112 -18.09 9.32 2.79
C SER A 112 -17.28 10.52 2.30
N ARG A 113 -16.90 11.41 3.21
CA ARG A 113 -16.13 12.61 2.87
C ARG A 113 -14.73 12.25 2.38
N LEU A 114 -14.11 11.26 3.01
CA LEU A 114 -12.80 10.74 2.58
C LEU A 114 -12.89 10.01 1.23
N GLY A 115 -13.92 9.20 1.03
CA GLY A 115 -14.14 8.51 -0.24
C GLY A 115 -14.31 9.50 -1.40
N LEU A 116 -15.08 10.56 -1.20
CA LEU A 116 -15.29 11.60 -2.21
C LEU A 116 -14.02 12.40 -2.52
N LEU A 117 -13.18 12.65 -1.51
CA LEU A 117 -11.93 13.41 -1.68
C LEU A 117 -10.86 12.60 -2.43
N LEU A 118 -10.79 11.29 -2.17
CA LEU A 118 -9.80 10.39 -2.77
C LEU A 118 -10.30 9.68 -4.04
N ASP A 119 -11.53 9.95 -4.46
CA ASP A 119 -12.23 9.24 -5.54
C ASP A 119 -12.23 7.70 -5.35
N LEU A 120 -12.49 7.27 -4.11
CA LEU A 120 -12.55 5.86 -3.72
C LEU A 120 -13.97 5.47 -3.31
N SER A 121 -14.39 4.28 -3.73
CA SER A 121 -15.62 3.68 -3.22
C SER A 121 -15.52 3.43 -1.70
N PRO A 122 -16.60 3.61 -0.92
CA PRO A 122 -16.57 3.45 0.53
C PRO A 122 -16.16 2.04 0.95
N ARG A 123 -16.50 1.02 0.15
CA ARG A 123 -16.07 -0.37 0.37
C ARG A 123 -14.57 -0.56 0.21
N SER A 124 -13.95 0.13 -0.75
CA SER A 124 -12.50 0.05 -0.96
C SER A 124 -11.75 0.78 0.14
N LEU A 125 -12.24 1.96 0.54
CA LEU A 125 -11.68 2.69 1.68
C LEU A 125 -11.76 1.88 2.98
N GLU A 126 -12.90 1.21 3.22
CA GLU A 126 -13.09 0.34 4.39
C GLU A 126 -12.07 -0.81 4.43
N ARG A 127 -11.80 -1.45 3.28
CA ARG A 127 -10.78 -2.50 3.16
C ARG A 127 -9.39 -2.01 3.51
N VAL A 128 -9.05 -0.77 3.17
CA VAL A 128 -7.75 -0.19 3.50
C VAL A 128 -7.68 0.19 4.98
N LEU A 129 -8.71 0.86 5.51
CA LEU A 129 -8.74 1.31 6.92
C LEU A 129 -8.72 0.16 7.92
N TYR A 130 -9.32 -0.99 7.58
CA TYR A 130 -9.31 -2.19 8.43
C TYR A 130 -8.21 -3.18 8.05
N PHE A 131 -7.13 -2.72 7.40
CA PHE A 131 -5.94 -3.53 7.11
C PHE A 131 -6.22 -4.82 6.32
N SER A 132 -7.23 -4.82 5.46
CA SER A 132 -7.57 -5.97 4.61
C SER A 132 -6.82 -5.94 3.28
N HIS A 133 -6.59 -4.75 2.70
CA HIS A 133 -5.91 -4.57 1.42
C HIS A 133 -4.93 -3.41 1.50
N TYR A 134 -3.81 -3.52 0.77
CA TYR A 134 -2.87 -2.42 0.58
C TYR A 134 -3.36 -1.45 -0.50
N ILE A 135 -3.02 -0.18 -0.36
CA ILE A 135 -3.20 0.84 -1.39
C ILE A 135 -1.82 1.32 -1.85
N ILE A 136 -1.66 1.50 -3.16
CA ILE A 136 -0.43 2.03 -3.74
C ILE A 136 -0.36 3.51 -3.41
N THR A 137 0.68 3.94 -2.70
CA THR A 137 0.85 5.33 -2.26
C THR A 137 1.64 6.18 -3.25
N SER A 138 2.67 5.59 -3.87
CA SER A 138 3.56 6.28 -4.81
C SER A 138 4.09 5.29 -5.84
N ILE A 139 4.23 5.76 -7.08
CA ILE A 139 4.82 5.00 -8.19
C ILE A 139 6.00 5.79 -8.73
N ASN A 140 7.17 5.15 -8.82
CA ASN A 140 8.33 5.73 -9.46
C ASN A 140 8.36 5.32 -10.93
N GLU A 141 8.24 6.30 -11.83
CA GLU A 141 8.05 6.10 -13.27
C GLU A 141 9.30 5.59 -13.99
N GLU A 142 10.48 6.13 -13.67
CA GLU A 142 11.75 5.76 -14.31
C GLU A 142 12.10 4.27 -14.15
N PRO A 143 12.20 3.72 -12.91
CA PRO A 143 12.49 2.30 -12.75
C PRO A 143 11.35 1.43 -13.26
N ARG A 144 10.10 1.92 -13.26
CA ARG A 144 8.96 1.18 -13.82
C ARG A 144 9.13 0.97 -15.32
N GLN A 145 9.50 2.01 -16.06
CA GLN A 145 9.70 1.90 -17.51
C GLN A 145 10.87 1.00 -17.86
N GLU A 146 11.98 1.10 -17.10
CA GLU A 146 13.13 0.24 -17.31
C GLU A 146 12.80 -1.22 -17.04
N ALA A 147 12.08 -1.51 -15.94
CA ALA A 147 11.62 -2.86 -15.63
C ALA A 147 10.68 -3.42 -16.72
N ILE A 148 9.78 -2.59 -17.25
CA ILE A 148 8.90 -2.99 -18.35
C ILE A 148 9.71 -3.33 -19.60
N LYS A 149 10.68 -2.50 -19.99
CA LYS A 149 11.53 -2.75 -21.16
C LYS A 149 12.35 -4.03 -21.02
N GLN A 150 12.90 -4.29 -19.83
CA GLN A 150 13.65 -5.51 -19.56
C GLN A 150 12.77 -6.74 -19.76
N LEU A 151 11.55 -6.72 -19.21
CA LEU A 151 10.57 -7.80 -19.40
C LEU A 151 10.16 -7.96 -20.89
N GLU A 152 10.01 -6.87 -21.64
CA GLU A 152 9.71 -6.94 -23.07
C GLU A 152 10.84 -7.58 -23.88
N VAL A 153 12.10 -7.26 -23.55
CA VAL A 153 13.28 -7.86 -24.20
C VAL A 153 13.39 -9.34 -23.87
N GLU A 154 13.20 -9.72 -22.60
CA GLU A 154 13.20 -11.12 -22.18
C GLU A 154 12.12 -11.93 -22.91
N LEU A 155 10.89 -11.39 -22.98
CA LEU A 155 9.79 -12.02 -23.70
C LEU A 155 10.08 -12.14 -25.20
N ALA A 156 10.70 -11.14 -25.81
CA ALA A 156 11.05 -11.17 -27.23
C ALA A 156 12.06 -12.29 -27.56
N ILE A 157 13.05 -12.50 -26.71
CA ILE A 157 14.05 -13.58 -26.87
C ILE A 157 13.36 -14.95 -26.76
N GLU A 158 12.51 -15.15 -25.75
CA GLU A 158 11.76 -16.42 -25.61
C GLU A 158 10.84 -16.67 -26.81
N MET A 159 10.19 -15.63 -27.33
CA MET A 159 9.35 -15.73 -28.52
C MET A 159 10.14 -16.09 -29.79
N GLU A 160 11.36 -15.54 -29.97
CA GLU A 160 12.21 -15.87 -31.11
C GLU A 160 12.68 -17.32 -31.05
N GLN A 161 13.10 -17.81 -29.87
CA GLN A 161 13.47 -19.21 -29.65
C GLN A 161 12.34 -20.18 -30.01
N LEU A 162 11.10 -19.84 -29.67
CA LEU A 162 9.93 -20.63 -30.04
C LEU A 162 9.63 -20.59 -31.55
N LYS A 163 9.81 -19.44 -32.21
CA LYS A 163 9.60 -19.30 -33.66
C LYS A 163 10.65 -20.01 -34.50
N ASP A 164 11.86 -20.12 -33.97
CA ASP A 164 12.97 -20.80 -34.65
C ASP A 164 12.86 -22.33 -34.60
N LEU A 165 12.00 -22.88 -33.74
CA LEU A 165 11.70 -24.32 -33.72
C LEU A 165 10.97 -24.72 -35.01
N ARG A 166 11.76 -25.20 -35.99
CA ARG A 166 11.28 -25.76 -37.24
C ARG A 166 11.63 -27.23 -37.33
N ARG A 167 10.86 -27.99 -38.12
CA ARG A 167 11.19 -29.39 -38.40
C ARG A 167 12.61 -29.48 -38.98
N GLY A 168 13.45 -30.31 -38.38
CA GLY A 168 14.86 -30.47 -38.77
C GLY A 168 15.84 -29.56 -38.03
N THR A 169 15.38 -28.71 -37.10
CA THR A 169 16.29 -28.01 -36.18
C THR A 169 16.97 -28.98 -35.22
N LEU A 170 18.26 -28.81 -35.03
CA LEU A 170 19.06 -29.60 -34.11
C LEU A 170 19.10 -28.89 -32.76
N LEU A 171 18.75 -29.63 -31.70
CA LEU A 171 18.82 -29.15 -30.32
C LEU A 171 19.92 -29.91 -29.58
N THR A 172 20.69 -29.21 -28.77
CA THR A 172 21.58 -29.86 -27.78
C THR A 172 20.75 -30.43 -26.62
N GLU A 173 21.33 -31.34 -25.85
CA GLU A 173 20.63 -32.01 -24.74
C GLU A 173 20.12 -31.00 -23.70
N ASN A 174 20.94 -30.01 -23.33
CA ASN A 174 20.53 -28.93 -22.41
C ASN A 174 19.36 -28.10 -22.96
N GLN A 175 19.44 -27.69 -24.23
CA GLN A 175 18.36 -26.92 -24.89
C GLN A 175 17.07 -27.71 -24.99
N TYR A 176 17.15 -29.01 -25.29
CA TYR A 176 15.99 -29.90 -25.32
C TYR A 176 15.32 -29.97 -23.95
N HIS A 177 16.09 -30.16 -22.88
CA HIS A 177 15.54 -30.21 -21.52
C HIS A 177 14.88 -28.90 -21.10
N GLU A 178 15.51 -27.76 -21.35
CA GLU A 178 14.95 -26.44 -21.05
C GLU A 178 13.65 -26.17 -21.83
N LEU A 179 13.66 -26.41 -23.14
CA LEU A 179 12.49 -26.21 -23.99
C LEU A 179 11.37 -27.22 -23.68
N LYS A 180 11.70 -28.46 -23.33
CA LYS A 180 10.69 -29.46 -22.94
C LYS A 180 10.05 -29.14 -21.59
N GLN A 181 10.81 -28.58 -20.67
CA GLN A 181 10.28 -28.15 -19.36
C GLN A 181 9.33 -26.95 -19.51
N LYS A 182 9.67 -25.98 -20.38
CA LYS A 182 8.84 -24.79 -20.62
C LYS A 182 7.69 -25.03 -21.60
N TYR A 183 7.94 -25.77 -22.68
CA TYR A 183 7.08 -25.86 -23.87
C TYR A 183 6.87 -27.30 -24.36
N GLY A 184 6.87 -28.29 -23.48
CA GLY A 184 6.79 -29.72 -23.85
C GLY A 184 5.53 -30.16 -24.61
N GLN A 185 4.49 -29.32 -24.72
CA GLN A 185 3.31 -29.58 -25.55
C GLN A 185 3.44 -29.04 -26.98
N VAL A 186 4.42 -28.17 -27.25
CA VAL A 186 4.53 -27.43 -28.52
C VAL A 186 5.31 -28.20 -29.57
N PHE A 187 6.29 -29.01 -29.15
CA PHE A 187 7.14 -29.77 -30.05
C PHE A 187 7.41 -31.17 -29.51
N GLU A 188 7.55 -32.13 -30.42
CA GLU A 188 8.07 -33.46 -30.14
C GLU A 188 9.45 -33.59 -30.79
N ALA A 189 10.43 -34.11 -30.06
CA ALA A 189 11.75 -34.41 -30.61
C ALA A 189 12.20 -35.81 -30.18
N GLY A 190 12.75 -36.55 -31.13
CA GLY A 190 13.38 -37.86 -30.93
C GLY A 190 14.86 -37.83 -31.31
N MET A 191 15.60 -38.87 -30.93
CA MET A 191 17.02 -39.03 -31.23
C MET A 191 17.31 -40.32 -32.02
N GLY A 192 18.45 -40.36 -32.70
CA GLY A 192 18.91 -41.54 -33.45
C GLY A 192 18.19 -41.77 -34.78
N ALA A 193 18.34 -42.97 -35.34
CA ALA A 193 17.80 -43.34 -36.65
C ALA A 193 16.26 -43.36 -36.69
N GLU A 194 15.60 -43.56 -35.55
CA GLU A 194 14.15 -43.53 -35.43
C GLU A 194 13.57 -42.15 -35.75
N ALA A 195 14.21 -41.08 -35.24
CA ALA A 195 13.80 -39.71 -35.51
C ALA A 195 13.89 -39.36 -37.00
N ILE A 196 14.96 -39.82 -37.67
CA ILE A 196 15.13 -39.64 -39.12
C ILE A 196 14.04 -40.39 -39.89
N LEU A 197 13.74 -41.63 -39.51
CA LEU A 197 12.68 -42.41 -40.13
C LEU A 197 11.31 -41.74 -39.97
N GLN A 198 11.01 -41.19 -38.80
CA GLN A 198 9.75 -40.44 -38.57
C GLN A 198 9.66 -39.20 -39.46
N ILE A 199 10.75 -38.44 -39.59
CA ILE A 199 10.80 -37.30 -40.50
C ILE A 199 10.54 -37.77 -41.93
N LEU A 200 11.27 -38.79 -42.42
CA LEU A 200 11.14 -39.30 -43.79
C LEU A 200 9.74 -39.86 -44.10
N LYS A 201 9.06 -40.49 -43.13
CA LYS A 201 7.67 -40.95 -43.31
C LYS A 201 6.68 -39.80 -43.56
N SER A 202 6.98 -38.61 -43.07
CA SER A 202 6.15 -37.42 -43.26
C SER A 202 6.46 -36.64 -44.55
N VAL A 203 7.46 -37.07 -45.34
CA VAL A 203 7.90 -36.37 -46.55
C VAL A 203 7.13 -36.82 -47.78
N ASN A 204 6.54 -35.86 -48.51
CA ASN A 204 5.92 -36.08 -49.82
C ASN A 204 6.90 -35.71 -50.95
N LEU A 205 7.35 -36.71 -51.71
CA LEU A 205 8.34 -36.53 -52.77
C LEU A 205 7.81 -35.77 -54.00
N ASP A 206 6.51 -35.90 -54.30
CA ASP A 206 5.90 -35.23 -55.45
C ASP A 206 5.74 -33.72 -55.22
N GLU A 207 5.41 -33.33 -53.98
CA GLU A 207 5.38 -31.92 -53.55
C GLU A 207 6.78 -31.30 -53.59
N ILE A 208 7.80 -31.99 -53.07
CA ILE A 208 9.18 -31.50 -53.12
C ILE A 208 9.65 -31.36 -54.58
N ARG A 209 9.36 -32.33 -55.43
CA ARG A 209 9.70 -32.27 -56.86
C ARG A 209 9.07 -31.06 -57.55
N SER A 210 7.78 -30.81 -57.31
CA SER A 210 7.08 -29.67 -57.92
C SER A 210 7.59 -28.32 -57.39
N SER A 211 7.87 -28.22 -56.09
CA SER A 211 8.53 -27.07 -55.47
C SER A 211 9.90 -26.77 -56.08
N LEU A 212 10.76 -27.79 -56.20
CA LEU A 212 12.11 -27.62 -56.77
C LEU A 212 12.06 -27.20 -58.25
N LEU A 213 11.12 -27.75 -59.04
CA LEU A 213 10.92 -27.34 -60.43
C LEU A 213 10.46 -25.88 -60.54
N GLN A 214 9.60 -25.41 -59.63
CA GLN A 214 9.19 -24.01 -59.55
C GLN A 214 10.37 -23.09 -59.14
N GLU A 215 11.20 -23.51 -58.18
CA GLU A 215 12.40 -22.76 -57.81
C GLU A 215 13.39 -22.64 -58.98
N ILE A 216 13.61 -23.71 -59.74
CA ILE A 216 14.47 -23.70 -60.93
C ILE A 216 13.93 -22.72 -61.98
N GLN A 217 12.62 -22.75 -62.25
CA GLN A 217 11.99 -21.80 -63.17
C GLN A 217 12.12 -20.35 -62.68
N SER A 218 11.90 -20.07 -61.39
CA SER A 218 12.02 -18.72 -60.82
C SER A 218 13.47 -18.19 -60.81
N THR A 219 14.45 -19.06 -60.58
CA THR A 219 15.87 -18.69 -60.51
C THR A 219 16.44 -18.39 -61.90
N SER A 220 15.99 -19.11 -62.93
CA SER A 220 16.38 -18.84 -64.32
C SER A 220 15.98 -17.43 -64.80
N VAL A 221 14.85 -16.90 -64.31
CA VAL A 221 14.38 -15.54 -64.64
C VAL A 221 15.22 -14.46 -63.94
N ASN A 222 15.69 -14.71 -62.71
CA ASN A 222 16.52 -13.77 -61.95
C ASN A 222 17.99 -13.76 -62.41
N ALA A 223 18.52 -14.90 -62.86
CA ALA A 223 19.83 -14.98 -63.50
C ALA A 223 19.86 -14.24 -64.86
N ALA A 224 18.80 -14.37 -65.66
CA ALA A 224 18.64 -13.66 -66.93
C ALA A 224 18.56 -12.13 -66.76
N ARG A 225 17.89 -11.62 -65.70
CA ARG A 225 17.82 -10.17 -65.39
C ARG A 225 19.15 -9.57 -64.93
N ARG A 226 19.99 -10.32 -64.21
CA ARG A 226 21.33 -9.85 -63.78
C ARG A 226 22.31 -9.78 -64.94
N GLN A 227 22.25 -10.71 -65.89
CA GLN A 227 23.07 -10.65 -67.11
C GLN A 227 22.62 -9.53 -68.06
N ALA A 228 21.33 -9.22 -68.15
CA ALA A 228 20.83 -8.11 -68.98
C ALA A 228 21.19 -6.72 -68.42
N SER A 229 21.45 -6.59 -67.11
CA SER A 229 21.78 -5.30 -66.47
C SER A 229 23.28 -4.99 -66.40
N SER A 230 24.17 -5.94 -66.73
CA SER A 230 25.62 -5.69 -66.81
C SER A 230 26.12 -5.38 -68.24
N TYR A 231 25.21 -5.32 -69.21
CA TYR A 231 25.48 -5.00 -70.62
C TYR A 231 24.72 -3.75 -71.08
N ALA A 232 24.48 -2.81 -70.16
CA ALA A 232 24.02 -1.45 -70.46
C ALA A 232 25.02 -0.44 -69.89
#